data_AF-A0A9R1TJL3-F1
#
_entry.id   AF-A0A9R1TJL3-F1
#
_cell.length_a   1.000
_cell.length_b   1.000
_cell.length_c   1.000
_cell.angle_alpha   90.00
_cell.angle_beta   90.00
_cell.angle_gamma   90.00
#
_symmetry.space_group_name_H-M   'P 1'
#
loop_
_entity.id
_entity.type
_entity.pdbx_description
1 polymer ?
#
loop_
_entity_poly.entity_id
_entity_poly.type
_entity_poly.pdbx_seq_one_letter_code
_entity_poly.pdbx_strand_id
1 'polypeptide(L)'
;MGLLTDPRAGNVEMIKFLLQWERSICFFIYISGVVWMGMLASPMFNDNAYFSENALLPGLVTKESNLEQTARGYHREFVDEMQRYPDNMPYAWLLAKLNQLHLDVYTHNFTLNYPFSRHKFTGQNVYGIVRAPRASSTESIVVSVPFRPINSVHPTTAPSIALLLAFAKFCRRQKYWAKDIIFLVTEHEQLGMQAWLDAYHGVVSGQAEVLDPGDLTGRAGSIQAAINLELHAMKIASVDVKIEGLNGQLPNLDLVNLAQNAIKREMVRGTFQKRFDIGSKFSELKKWSHNFKTLASMVLTQATGVPTGNHGLFHRYGIEAITLEGNEKIQRGADVNFDRIGRIVESMVRSLNNLLERFHQSFFFYLLAATDRFISIGLYMPSLVAIIGPLFIKAFCLWLKFQQANDYSNIEIGYIASEVLWCHIFGVAVMNFPKLFTDMGLTYFNLETENSIYYGFVGTTAVTLIWFLYLQRRSSHENISLVCIIALVELATSLMSIAMHNSSLALLAGALYVPIVLGISPRSDQSRSRPFLHLLWILLHPFVVASLVVTGYTYFHFSEETFINLLIRSFDATKKALVFSIIDSMIYGNWLFNVIITVILPIWLMLSNVIANKSVTT
;
A
#
# COMPACT_ATOMS: atom_id res chain seq x y z
N MET A 1 2.87 32.74 39.51
CA MET A 1 2.87 31.97 38.25
C MET A 1 1.46 31.67 37.70
N GLY A 2 0.40 32.39 38.11
CA GLY A 2 -0.99 32.12 37.69
C GLY A 2 -1.60 33.11 36.67
N LEU A 3 -0.77 33.88 35.97
CA LEU A 3 -1.22 34.91 35.00
C LEU A 3 -1.06 34.50 33.52
N LEU A 4 -0.41 33.36 33.24
CA LEU A 4 -0.25 32.81 31.88
C LEU A 4 -1.20 31.65 31.58
N THR A 5 -2.04 31.24 32.53
CA THR A 5 -2.93 30.07 32.44
C THR A 5 -4.39 30.40 32.71
N ASP A 6 -4.80 31.66 32.63
CA ASP A 6 -6.22 32.03 32.70
C ASP A 6 -6.78 32.23 31.28
N PRO A 7 -7.53 31.25 30.72
CA PRO A 7 -8.13 31.38 29.39
C PRO A 7 -9.18 32.51 29.30
N ARG A 8 -9.50 33.17 30.41
CA ARG A 8 -10.44 34.31 30.47
C ARG A 8 -9.79 35.66 30.14
N ALA A 9 -8.46 35.77 30.10
CA ALA A 9 -7.77 37.06 30.12
C ALA A 9 -7.58 37.76 28.75
N GLY A 10 -8.04 37.21 27.62
CA GLY A 10 -7.85 37.91 26.32
C GLY A 10 -8.73 37.52 25.14
N ASN A 11 -9.26 36.29 25.04
CA ASN A 11 -9.94 35.79 23.83
C ASN A 11 -11.36 35.24 24.09
N VAL A 12 -12.07 35.78 25.09
CA VAL A 12 -13.40 35.28 25.49
C VAL A 12 -14.40 35.32 24.33
N GLU A 13 -14.35 36.34 23.47
CA GLU A 13 -15.23 36.45 22.30
C GLU A 13 -14.97 35.40 21.24
N MET A 14 -13.69 35.16 20.89
CA MET A 14 -13.30 34.10 19.94
C MET A 14 -13.69 32.72 20.46
N ILE A 15 -13.50 32.46 21.76
CA ILE A 15 -13.88 31.18 22.38
C ILE A 15 -15.40 31.01 22.33
N LYS A 16 -16.19 32.04 22.66
CA LYS A 16 -17.66 31.99 22.57
C LYS A 16 -18.12 31.73 21.13
N PHE A 17 -17.53 32.40 20.15
CA PHE A 17 -17.82 32.18 18.73
C PHE A 17 -17.52 30.74 18.31
N LEU A 18 -16.33 30.22 18.65
CA LEU A 18 -15.92 28.85 18.35
C LEU A 18 -16.88 27.82 18.98
N LEU A 19 -17.27 28.01 20.24
CA LEU A 19 -18.21 27.12 20.94
C LEU A 19 -19.62 27.17 20.36
N GLN A 20 -20.08 28.33 19.88
CA GLN A 20 -21.39 28.50 19.27
C GLN A 20 -21.48 27.85 17.89
N TRP A 21 -20.43 28.00 17.07
CA TRP A 21 -20.41 27.56 15.67
C TRP A 21 -19.59 26.30 15.41
N GLU A 22 -19.07 25.65 16.45
CA GLU A 22 -18.22 24.46 16.42
C GLU A 22 -18.61 23.47 15.32
N ARG A 23 -19.86 22.97 15.36
CA ARG A 23 -20.32 21.94 14.44
C ARG A 23 -20.27 22.43 12.99
N SER A 24 -20.80 23.62 12.73
CA SER A 24 -20.83 24.20 11.38
C SER A 24 -19.42 24.45 10.84
N ILE A 25 -18.52 24.97 11.68
CA ILE A 25 -17.11 25.21 11.31
C ILE A 25 -16.41 23.88 11.00
N CYS A 26 -16.53 22.89 11.87
CA CYS A 26 -15.90 21.57 11.68
C CYS A 26 -16.38 20.89 10.39
N PHE A 27 -17.68 20.88 10.11
CA PHE A 27 -18.21 20.32 8.87
C PHE A 27 -17.81 21.13 7.63
N PHE A 28 -17.75 22.47 7.72
CA PHE A 28 -17.29 23.31 6.62
C PHE A 28 -15.83 23.04 6.28
N ILE A 29 -14.94 22.99 7.28
CA ILE A 29 -13.51 22.69 7.08
C ILE A 29 -13.36 21.28 6.47
N TYR A 30 -14.07 20.29 6.99
CA TYR A 30 -14.08 18.93 6.41
C TYR A 30 -14.49 18.92 4.93
N ILE A 31 -15.62 19.55 4.58
CA ILE A 31 -16.10 19.62 3.19
C ILE A 31 -15.10 20.36 2.31
N SER A 32 -14.51 21.46 2.80
CA SER A 32 -13.49 22.20 2.06
C SER A 32 -12.26 21.34 1.76
N GLY A 33 -11.84 20.49 2.70
CA GLY A 33 -10.75 19.54 2.51
C GLY A 33 -11.07 18.49 1.44
N VAL A 34 -12.27 17.91 1.45
CA VAL A 34 -12.71 16.94 0.43
C VAL A 34 -12.80 17.58 -0.96
N VAL A 35 -13.35 18.79 -1.05
CA VAL A 35 -13.44 19.54 -2.32
C VAL A 35 -12.05 19.88 -2.85
N TRP A 36 -11.14 20.32 -1.98
CA TRP A 36 -9.74 20.57 -2.34
C TRP A 36 -9.11 19.31 -2.95
N MET A 37 -9.26 18.14 -2.33
CA MET A 37 -8.72 16.88 -2.86
C MET A 37 -9.25 16.59 -4.27
N GLY A 38 -10.55 16.82 -4.50
CA GLY A 38 -11.15 16.69 -5.82
C GLY A 38 -10.59 17.68 -6.85
N MET A 39 -10.26 18.90 -6.43
CA MET A 39 -9.70 19.93 -7.32
C MET A 39 -8.27 19.59 -7.78
N LEU A 40 -7.48 18.85 -7.00
CA LEU A 40 -6.11 18.47 -7.35
C LEU A 40 -5.99 17.62 -8.63
N ALA A 41 -7.08 16.95 -9.04
CA ALA A 41 -7.13 16.27 -10.33
C ALA A 41 -7.10 17.22 -11.55
N SER A 42 -7.36 18.51 -11.33
CA SER A 42 -7.33 19.52 -12.39
C SER A 42 -5.89 19.82 -12.84
N PRO A 43 -5.64 19.95 -14.15
CA PRO A 43 -4.37 20.39 -14.71
C PRO A 43 -3.83 21.73 -14.19
N MET A 44 -4.65 22.54 -13.52
CA MET A 44 -4.22 23.82 -12.93
C MET A 44 -3.52 23.66 -11.57
N PHE A 45 -3.76 22.54 -10.87
CA PHE A 45 -3.25 22.28 -9.52
C PHE A 45 -2.31 21.08 -9.47
N ASN A 46 -1.75 20.70 -10.63
CA ASN A 46 -0.74 19.66 -10.74
C ASN A 46 0.45 20.15 -11.58
N ASP A 47 1.63 19.67 -11.24
CA ASP A 47 2.88 20.07 -11.87
C ASP A 47 3.25 19.09 -13.00
N ASN A 48 3.94 19.59 -14.02
CA ASN A 48 4.49 18.72 -15.06
C ASN A 48 5.70 17.95 -14.53
N ALA A 49 5.89 16.72 -15.00
CA ALA A 49 7.07 15.92 -14.71
C ALA A 49 8.35 16.63 -15.19
N TYR A 50 9.33 16.74 -14.28
CA TYR A 50 10.67 17.25 -14.55
C TYR A 50 11.72 16.35 -13.88
N PHE A 51 12.99 16.52 -14.24
CA PHE A 51 14.11 15.82 -13.59
C PHE A 51 14.78 16.75 -12.61
N SER A 52 14.88 16.35 -11.34
CA SER A 52 15.65 17.09 -10.34
C SER A 52 17.12 16.68 -10.37
N GLU A 53 17.37 15.40 -10.64
CA GLU A 53 18.70 14.82 -10.71
C GLU A 53 19.32 14.97 -12.11
N ASN A 54 20.34 15.82 -12.21
CA ASN A 54 21.03 16.09 -13.46
C ASN A 54 21.89 14.90 -13.93
N ALA A 55 22.36 14.06 -12.99
CA ALA A 55 23.23 12.92 -13.29
C ALA A 55 22.52 11.80 -14.08
N LEU A 56 21.18 11.78 -14.08
CA LEU A 56 20.40 10.80 -14.85
C LEU A 56 20.62 10.93 -16.35
N LEU A 57 20.93 12.14 -16.84
CA LEU A 57 21.22 12.44 -18.25
C LEU A 57 20.26 11.71 -19.24
N PRO A 58 18.93 11.81 -19.05
CA PRO A 58 17.98 10.95 -19.73
C PRO A 58 18.09 11.07 -21.26
N GLY A 59 18.51 9.96 -21.87
CA GLY A 59 18.64 9.77 -23.31
C GLY A 59 19.62 10.71 -24.03
N LEU A 60 20.70 11.10 -23.33
CA LEU A 60 21.96 11.60 -23.95
C LEU A 60 22.82 10.48 -24.54
N VAL A 61 22.32 9.25 -24.48
CA VAL A 61 23.09 8.04 -24.70
C VAL A 61 22.59 7.31 -25.93
N THR A 62 23.51 7.04 -26.87
CA THR A 62 23.21 6.27 -28.10
C THR A 62 22.85 4.84 -27.75
N LYS A 63 21.63 4.43 -28.14
CA LYS A 63 21.09 3.10 -27.86
C LYS A 63 21.52 2.14 -28.96
N GLU A 64 22.16 1.05 -28.56
CA GLU A 64 22.74 0.09 -29.51
C GLU A 64 22.08 -1.29 -29.40
N SER A 65 21.18 -1.49 -28.44
CA SER A 65 20.56 -2.79 -28.25
C SER A 65 19.61 -3.17 -29.39
N ASN A 66 19.89 -4.33 -29.99
CA ASN A 66 18.97 -5.08 -30.84
C ASN A 66 18.74 -6.45 -30.21
N LEU A 67 17.81 -6.50 -29.26
CA LEU A 67 17.57 -7.70 -28.43
C LEU A 67 16.52 -8.64 -29.01
N GLU A 68 15.74 -8.20 -30.01
CA GLU A 68 14.53 -8.90 -30.42
C GLU A 68 14.77 -10.33 -30.88
N GLN A 69 15.72 -10.54 -31.80
CA GLN A 69 16.00 -11.88 -32.32
C GLN A 69 16.51 -12.83 -31.23
N THR A 70 17.38 -12.33 -30.35
CA THR A 70 17.95 -13.12 -29.25
C THR A 70 16.87 -13.45 -28.21
N ALA A 71 16.05 -12.47 -27.82
CA ALA A 71 14.95 -12.66 -26.88
C ALA A 71 13.90 -13.64 -27.43
N ARG A 72 13.54 -13.56 -28.72
CA ARG A 72 12.64 -14.54 -29.34
C ARG A 72 13.21 -15.96 -29.31
N GLY A 73 14.53 -16.12 -29.47
CA GLY A 73 15.20 -17.41 -29.32
C GLY A 73 15.05 -17.97 -27.91
N TYR A 74 15.46 -17.20 -26.90
CA TYR A 74 15.33 -17.61 -25.50
C TYR A 74 13.89 -17.85 -25.07
N HIS A 75 12.93 -17.06 -25.57
CA HIS A 75 11.51 -17.25 -25.27
C HIS A 75 10.99 -18.61 -25.76
N ARG A 76 11.33 -19.02 -27.00
CA ARG A 76 10.91 -20.33 -27.54
C ARG A 76 11.47 -21.46 -26.69
N GLU A 77 12.78 -21.44 -26.48
CA GLU A 77 13.48 -22.46 -25.68
C GLU A 77 12.92 -22.54 -24.25
N PHE A 78 12.62 -21.39 -23.64
CA PHE A 78 12.11 -21.34 -22.27
C PHE A 78 10.68 -21.88 -22.18
N VAL A 79 9.80 -21.52 -23.13
CA VAL A 79 8.43 -22.03 -23.17
C VAL A 79 8.42 -23.54 -23.37
N ASP A 80 9.28 -24.07 -24.25
CA ASP A 80 9.41 -25.52 -24.45
C ASP A 80 9.83 -26.22 -23.15
N GLU A 81 10.72 -25.62 -22.38
CA GLU A 81 11.19 -26.17 -21.10
C GLU A 81 10.11 -26.06 -20.00
N MET A 82 9.35 -24.97 -19.96
CA MET A 82 8.20 -24.83 -19.06
C MET A 82 7.12 -25.88 -19.35
N GLN A 83 6.92 -26.24 -20.62
CA GLN A 83 5.97 -27.31 -20.98
C GLN A 83 6.41 -28.69 -20.48
N ARG A 84 7.72 -28.93 -20.39
CA ARG A 84 8.29 -30.16 -19.81
C ARG A 84 8.16 -30.19 -18.29
N TYR A 85 8.28 -29.03 -17.64
CA TYR A 85 8.22 -28.88 -16.18
C TYR A 85 7.17 -27.80 -15.82
N PRO A 86 5.86 -28.12 -15.88
CA PRO A 86 4.79 -27.13 -15.76
C PRO A 86 4.65 -26.51 -14.37
N ASP A 87 5.01 -27.26 -13.32
CA ASP A 87 4.78 -26.87 -11.93
C ASP A 87 5.99 -26.20 -11.28
N ASN A 88 7.20 -26.44 -11.79
CA ASN A 88 8.46 -25.98 -11.18
C ASN A 88 9.20 -25.01 -12.11
N MET A 89 9.99 -24.12 -11.53
CA MET A 89 10.91 -23.29 -12.32
C MET A 89 11.95 -24.17 -13.04
N PRO A 90 12.25 -23.94 -14.33
CA PRO A 90 13.32 -24.64 -15.05
C PRO A 90 14.74 -24.26 -14.58
N TYR A 91 15.10 -24.62 -13.35
CA TYR A 91 16.35 -24.24 -12.68
C TYR A 91 17.60 -24.58 -13.49
N ALA A 92 17.72 -25.85 -13.89
CA ALA A 92 18.88 -26.34 -14.62
C ALA A 92 19.08 -25.58 -15.94
N TRP A 93 17.99 -25.26 -16.64
CA TRP A 93 18.02 -24.48 -17.86
C TRP A 93 18.46 -23.05 -17.61
N LEU A 94 17.87 -22.37 -16.62
CA LEU A 94 18.24 -20.98 -16.27
C LEU A 94 19.72 -20.87 -15.86
N LEU A 95 20.17 -21.77 -14.99
CA LEU A 95 21.56 -21.83 -14.54
C LEU A 95 22.51 -22.09 -15.71
N ALA A 96 22.18 -23.04 -16.59
CA ALA A 96 22.99 -23.33 -17.78
C ALA A 96 23.05 -22.12 -18.72
N LYS A 97 21.94 -21.44 -18.97
CA LYS A 97 21.90 -20.25 -19.84
C LYS A 97 22.68 -19.09 -19.27
N LEU A 98 22.54 -18.79 -17.98
CA LEU A 98 23.32 -17.73 -17.34
C LEU A 98 24.83 -18.06 -17.34
N ASN A 99 25.20 -19.32 -17.12
CA ASN A 99 26.60 -19.76 -17.19
C ASN A 99 27.17 -19.66 -18.61
N GLN A 100 26.40 -20.01 -19.64
CA GLN A 100 26.77 -19.83 -21.04
C GLN A 100 26.99 -18.35 -21.42
N LEU A 101 26.38 -17.42 -20.68
CA LEU A 101 26.61 -15.98 -20.83
C LEU A 101 27.84 -15.48 -20.06
N HIS A 102 28.59 -16.36 -19.39
CA HIS A 102 29.76 -16.04 -18.57
C HIS A 102 29.45 -15.01 -17.46
N LEU A 103 28.33 -15.24 -16.76
CA LEU A 103 27.92 -14.50 -15.57
C LEU A 103 28.38 -15.24 -14.31
N ASP A 104 28.49 -14.54 -13.18
CA ASP A 104 28.63 -15.20 -11.88
C ASP A 104 27.23 -15.68 -11.46
N VAL A 105 26.98 -16.99 -11.54
CA VAL A 105 25.64 -17.58 -11.35
C VAL A 105 25.49 -18.23 -9.99
N TYR A 106 24.36 -17.97 -9.34
CA TYR A 106 24.08 -18.45 -8.00
C TYR A 106 22.61 -18.89 -7.85
N THR A 107 22.40 -19.83 -6.95
CA THR A 107 21.08 -20.27 -6.46
C THR A 107 20.87 -19.79 -5.03
N HIS A 108 19.63 -19.47 -4.68
CA HIS A 108 19.25 -19.03 -3.35
C HIS A 108 18.02 -19.81 -2.88
N ASN A 109 18.16 -20.59 -1.81
CA ASN A 109 17.08 -21.40 -1.26
C ASN A 109 16.51 -20.72 -0.03
N PHE A 110 15.18 -20.69 0.07
CA PHE A 110 14.47 -20.12 1.21
C PHE A 110 13.33 -21.04 1.66
N THR A 111 12.91 -20.90 2.91
CA THR A 111 11.83 -21.71 3.50
C THR A 111 10.81 -20.81 4.18
N LEU A 112 9.54 -20.96 3.80
CA LEU A 112 8.39 -20.39 4.50
C LEU A 112 7.84 -21.42 5.48
N ASN A 113 7.95 -21.13 6.77
CA ASN A 113 7.23 -21.86 7.81
C ASN A 113 5.84 -21.23 7.92
N TYR A 114 4.83 -21.93 7.40
CA TYR A 114 3.49 -21.35 7.33
C TYR A 114 2.95 -21.08 8.75
N PRO A 115 2.49 -19.85 9.06
CA PRO A 115 2.21 -19.46 10.44
C PRO A 115 1.01 -20.18 11.09
N PHE A 116 0.13 -20.76 10.26
CA PHE A 116 -1.16 -21.32 10.68
C PHE A 116 -1.28 -22.83 10.41
N SER A 117 -0.20 -23.47 9.98
CA SER A 117 -0.17 -24.91 9.70
C SER A 117 1.24 -25.43 9.93
N ARG A 118 1.41 -26.73 10.13
CA ARG A 118 2.74 -27.32 10.31
C ARG A 118 3.48 -27.53 8.98
N HIS A 119 2.93 -27.06 7.87
CA HIS A 119 3.54 -27.22 6.56
C HIS A 119 4.67 -26.21 6.36
N LYS A 120 5.76 -26.70 5.79
CA LYS A 120 6.89 -25.89 5.34
C LYS A 120 6.87 -25.87 3.82
N PHE A 121 7.01 -24.68 3.25
CA PHE A 121 7.12 -24.47 1.81
C PHE A 121 8.53 -24.01 1.50
N THR A 122 9.20 -24.67 0.57
CA THR A 122 10.55 -24.30 0.13
C THR A 122 10.48 -23.68 -1.25
N GLY A 123 11.29 -22.66 -1.51
CA GLY A 123 11.47 -22.10 -2.84
C GLY A 123 12.93 -21.84 -3.17
N GLN A 124 13.22 -21.65 -4.45
CA GLN A 124 14.56 -21.37 -4.96
C GLN A 124 14.54 -20.20 -5.95
N ASN A 125 15.37 -19.19 -5.70
CA ASN A 125 15.62 -18.10 -6.64
C ASN A 125 16.92 -18.36 -7.41
N VAL A 126 17.01 -17.84 -8.63
CA VAL A 126 18.20 -17.94 -9.49
C VAL A 126 18.64 -16.53 -9.85
N TYR A 127 19.92 -16.22 -9.69
CA TYR A 127 20.46 -14.94 -10.10
C TYR A 127 21.85 -15.05 -10.73
N GLY A 128 22.14 -14.12 -11.64
CA GLY A 128 23.43 -13.97 -12.29
C GLY A 128 23.96 -12.55 -12.16
N ILE A 129 25.25 -12.38 -11.92
CA ILE A 129 25.88 -11.06 -11.75
C ILE A 129 26.81 -10.77 -12.93
N VAL A 130 26.63 -9.62 -13.58
CA VAL A 130 27.64 -9.01 -14.45
C VAL A 130 28.48 -8.07 -13.60
N ARG A 131 29.77 -8.37 -13.44
CA ARG A 131 30.71 -7.46 -12.78
C ARG A 131 31.05 -6.25 -13.66
N ALA A 132 31.06 -5.07 -13.05
CA ALA A 132 31.46 -3.84 -13.73
C ALA A 132 32.94 -3.90 -14.14
N PRO A 133 33.29 -3.74 -15.42
CA PRO A 133 34.69 -3.80 -15.86
C PRO A 133 35.51 -2.57 -15.45
N ARG A 134 34.87 -1.45 -15.06
CA ARG A 134 35.52 -0.16 -14.79
C ARG A 134 35.50 0.28 -13.32
N ALA A 135 34.95 -0.52 -12.42
CA ALA A 135 34.76 -0.13 -11.02
C ALA A 135 35.03 -1.30 -10.06
N SER A 136 35.15 -0.98 -8.77
CA SER A 136 35.44 -1.93 -7.69
C SER A 136 34.24 -2.77 -7.22
N SER A 137 33.18 -2.91 -8.04
CA SER A 137 31.98 -3.70 -7.73
C SER A 137 31.30 -3.34 -6.40
N THR A 138 31.44 -2.08 -5.96
CA THR A 138 30.89 -1.58 -4.68
C THR A 138 29.41 -1.24 -4.74
N GLU A 139 28.86 -1.10 -5.94
CA GLU A 139 27.48 -0.74 -6.18
C GLU A 139 26.85 -1.64 -7.24
N SER A 140 25.55 -1.83 -7.16
CA SER A 140 24.82 -2.68 -8.10
C SER A 140 23.46 -2.13 -8.52
N ILE A 141 22.98 -2.61 -9.65
CA ILE A 141 21.63 -2.37 -10.18
C ILE A 141 20.96 -3.75 -10.34
N VAL A 142 19.72 -3.88 -9.91
CA VAL A 142 18.97 -5.14 -10.07
C VAL A 142 18.01 -5.04 -11.24
N VAL A 143 18.01 -6.04 -12.11
CA VAL A 143 16.95 -6.28 -13.09
C VAL A 143 16.29 -7.61 -12.73
N SER A 144 15.05 -7.56 -12.28
CA SER A 144 14.34 -8.73 -11.76
C SER A 144 13.14 -9.14 -12.58
N VAL A 145 12.81 -10.43 -12.53
CA VAL A 145 11.60 -11.00 -13.14
C VAL A 145 11.01 -12.06 -12.20
N PRO A 146 9.72 -11.98 -11.83
CA PRO A 146 9.05 -13.08 -11.15
C PRO A 146 8.78 -14.21 -12.16
N PHE A 147 9.13 -15.44 -11.82
CA PHE A 147 8.71 -16.62 -12.57
C PHE A 147 7.26 -16.99 -12.22
N ARG A 148 6.47 -17.29 -13.25
CA ARG A 148 5.09 -17.75 -13.11
C ARG A 148 4.94 -19.11 -13.82
N PRO A 149 4.58 -20.18 -13.08
CA PRO A 149 4.25 -21.48 -13.65
C PRO A 149 3.11 -21.40 -14.66
N ILE A 150 2.97 -22.39 -15.54
CA ILE A 150 1.90 -22.43 -16.56
C ILE A 150 0.51 -22.42 -15.91
N ASN A 151 0.40 -23.08 -14.75
CA ASN A 151 -0.85 -23.21 -13.98
C ASN A 151 -1.14 -22.00 -13.07
N SER A 152 -0.35 -20.92 -13.17
CA SER A 152 -0.56 -19.72 -12.36
C SER A 152 -1.86 -18.99 -12.71
N VAL A 153 -2.47 -18.37 -11.70
CA VAL A 153 -3.61 -17.45 -11.88
C VAL A 153 -3.19 -16.17 -12.61
N HIS A 154 -1.91 -15.78 -12.48
CA HIS A 154 -1.38 -14.58 -13.10
C HIS A 154 -0.86 -14.85 -14.52
N PRO A 155 -0.96 -13.87 -15.44
CA PRO A 155 -0.41 -14.00 -16.79
C PRO A 155 1.08 -14.29 -16.77
N THR A 156 1.54 -15.13 -17.70
CA THR A 156 2.95 -15.54 -17.81
C THR A 156 3.90 -14.35 -17.94
N THR A 157 5.12 -14.55 -17.44
CA THR A 157 6.25 -13.62 -17.51
C THR A 157 7.42 -14.22 -18.30
N ALA A 158 7.19 -15.30 -19.06
CA ALA A 158 8.20 -15.90 -19.94
C ALA A 158 8.86 -14.88 -20.91
N PRO A 159 8.13 -13.91 -21.50
CA PRO A 159 8.75 -12.82 -22.28
C PRO A 159 9.75 -11.98 -21.48
N SER A 160 9.44 -11.67 -20.22
CA SER A 160 10.38 -10.94 -19.34
C SER A 160 11.67 -11.71 -19.11
N ILE A 161 11.59 -13.01 -18.83
CA ILE A 161 12.78 -13.84 -18.59
C ILE A 161 13.65 -13.88 -19.86
N ALA A 162 13.01 -13.99 -21.02
CA ALA A 162 13.70 -13.94 -22.31
C ALA A 162 14.38 -12.58 -22.57
N LEU A 163 13.72 -11.46 -22.21
CA LEU A 163 14.33 -10.13 -22.28
C LEU A 163 15.51 -10.00 -21.33
N LEU A 164 15.36 -10.49 -20.10
CA LEU A 164 16.40 -10.47 -19.07
C LEU A 164 17.65 -11.21 -19.56
N LEU A 165 17.51 -12.40 -20.14
CA LEU A 165 18.64 -13.17 -20.70
C LEU A 165 19.28 -12.47 -21.91
N ALA A 166 18.46 -11.93 -22.82
CA ALA A 166 18.96 -11.19 -23.97
C ALA A 166 19.71 -9.92 -23.56
N PHE A 167 19.20 -9.21 -22.57
CA PHE A 167 19.82 -8.02 -22.02
C PHE A 167 21.09 -8.35 -21.23
N ALA A 168 21.13 -9.44 -20.47
CA ALA A 168 22.34 -9.93 -19.80
C ALA A 168 23.46 -10.23 -20.80
N LYS A 169 23.14 -10.89 -21.92
CA LYS A 169 24.08 -11.12 -23.04
C LYS A 169 24.59 -9.81 -23.63
N PHE A 170 23.73 -8.81 -23.77
CA PHE A 170 24.13 -7.48 -24.23
C PHE A 170 25.07 -6.81 -23.22
N CYS A 171 24.69 -6.76 -21.94
CA CYS A 171 25.49 -6.14 -20.88
C CYS A 171 26.89 -6.74 -20.79
N ARG A 172 27.04 -8.07 -20.91
CA ARG A 172 28.35 -8.74 -20.87
C ARG A 172 29.32 -8.27 -21.96
N ARG A 173 28.81 -7.88 -23.13
CA ARG A 173 29.66 -7.39 -24.25
C ARG A 173 30.12 -5.95 -24.06
N GLN A 174 29.38 -5.18 -23.25
CA GLN A 174 29.59 -3.75 -23.10
C GLN A 174 30.60 -3.44 -21.99
N LYS A 175 31.48 -2.47 -22.26
CA LYS A 175 32.58 -2.11 -21.34
C LYS A 175 32.33 -0.86 -20.50
N TYR A 176 31.18 -0.22 -20.65
CA TYR A 176 30.89 1.09 -20.04
C TYR A 176 30.15 1.00 -18.70
N TRP A 177 29.87 -0.19 -18.18
CA TRP A 177 29.22 -0.35 -16.88
C TRP A 177 30.17 0.05 -15.75
N ALA A 178 29.66 0.89 -14.86
CA ALA A 178 30.31 1.36 -13.65
C ALA A 178 29.74 0.66 -12.40
N LYS A 179 28.58 0.02 -12.50
CA LYS A 179 27.95 -0.75 -11.44
C LYS A 179 27.76 -2.20 -11.85
N ASP A 180 27.80 -3.10 -10.88
CA ASP A 180 27.44 -4.49 -11.11
C ASP A 180 25.96 -4.58 -11.50
N ILE A 181 25.60 -5.50 -12.39
CA ILE A 181 24.20 -5.70 -12.78
C ILE A 181 23.78 -7.09 -12.34
N ILE A 182 22.81 -7.16 -11.44
CA ILE A 182 22.23 -8.41 -10.94
C ILE A 182 20.99 -8.73 -11.77
N PHE A 183 20.97 -9.89 -12.39
CA PHE A 183 19.82 -10.44 -13.09
C PHE A 183 19.16 -11.49 -12.21
N LEU A 184 17.98 -11.20 -11.68
CA LEU A 184 17.31 -12.03 -10.67
C LEU A 184 16.00 -12.60 -11.22
N VAL A 185 15.85 -13.91 -11.14
CA VAL A 185 14.59 -14.61 -11.40
C VAL A 185 14.08 -15.18 -10.07
N THR A 186 12.93 -14.70 -9.60
CA THR A 186 12.36 -15.13 -8.32
C THR A 186 11.27 -16.17 -8.49
N GLU A 187 11.23 -17.15 -7.59
CA GLU A 187 10.11 -18.07 -7.46
C GLU A 187 9.07 -17.49 -6.48
N HIS A 188 7.80 -17.89 -6.64
CA HIS A 188 6.70 -17.46 -5.78
C HIS A 188 6.54 -15.92 -5.68
N GLU A 189 6.76 -15.21 -6.78
CA GLU A 189 6.62 -13.76 -6.95
C GLU A 189 7.28 -12.92 -5.84
N GLN A 190 6.48 -12.41 -4.90
CA GLN A 190 6.88 -11.53 -3.81
C GLN A 190 7.60 -12.27 -2.69
N LEU A 191 7.25 -13.54 -2.44
CA LEU A 191 7.84 -14.34 -1.38
C LEU A 191 9.33 -14.59 -1.64
N GLY A 192 9.67 -15.04 -2.84
CA GLY A 192 11.07 -15.25 -3.22
C GLY A 192 11.86 -13.95 -3.33
N MET A 193 11.21 -12.84 -3.69
CA MET A 193 11.85 -11.52 -3.68
C MET A 193 12.17 -11.06 -2.25
N GLN A 194 11.21 -11.15 -1.33
CA GLN A 194 11.39 -10.79 0.07
C GLN A 194 12.49 -11.63 0.72
N ALA A 195 12.47 -12.95 0.51
CA ALA A 195 13.50 -13.84 1.03
C ALA A 195 14.89 -13.49 0.50
N TRP A 196 15.00 -13.19 -0.81
CA TRP A 196 16.27 -12.80 -1.42
C TRP A 196 16.80 -11.47 -0.87
N LEU A 197 15.92 -10.48 -0.66
CA LEU A 197 16.31 -9.19 -0.09
C LEU A 197 16.72 -9.32 1.39
N ASP A 198 15.98 -10.09 2.18
CA ASP A 198 16.34 -10.39 3.58
C ASP A 198 17.70 -11.11 3.66
N ALA A 199 17.94 -12.11 2.81
CA ALA A 199 19.22 -12.81 2.71
C ALA A 199 20.36 -11.90 2.21
N TYR A 200 20.06 -10.94 1.33
CA TYR A 200 21.03 -9.99 0.79
C TYR A 200 21.50 -8.98 1.84
N HIS A 201 20.58 -8.48 2.65
CA HIS A 201 20.85 -7.50 3.70
C HIS A 201 21.17 -8.13 5.06
N GLY A 202 20.93 -9.44 5.25
CA GLY A 202 21.14 -10.13 6.53
C GLY A 202 20.17 -9.67 7.62
N VAL A 203 18.92 -9.41 7.24
CA VAL A 203 17.86 -8.90 8.15
C VAL A 203 16.62 -9.77 8.06
N VAL A 204 15.72 -9.62 9.04
CA VAL A 204 14.39 -10.25 9.05
C VAL A 204 13.36 -9.13 9.03
N SER A 205 12.56 -9.05 7.96
CA SER A 205 11.62 -7.94 7.77
C SER A 205 10.24 -8.14 8.39
N GLY A 206 9.81 -9.40 8.54
CA GLY A 206 8.51 -9.79 9.09
C GLY A 206 8.60 -10.28 10.54
N GLN A 207 7.65 -11.12 10.94
CA GLN A 207 7.71 -11.84 12.19
C GLN A 207 8.83 -12.89 12.14
N ALA A 208 9.63 -12.96 13.20
CA ALA A 208 10.66 -13.98 13.36
C ALA A 208 10.09 -15.40 13.15
N GLU A 209 10.92 -16.27 12.57
CA GLU A 209 10.65 -17.69 12.30
C GLU A 209 9.63 -18.00 11.19
N VAL A 210 8.92 -17.01 10.64
CA VAL A 210 7.94 -17.23 9.56
C VAL A 210 8.63 -17.45 8.21
N LEU A 211 9.46 -16.49 7.79
CA LEU A 211 10.25 -16.61 6.57
C LEU A 211 11.71 -16.81 6.97
N ASP A 212 12.25 -17.99 6.67
CA ASP A 212 13.68 -18.24 6.73
C ASP A 212 14.30 -17.85 5.38
N PRO A 213 15.03 -16.73 5.31
CA PRO A 213 15.57 -16.25 4.06
C PRO A 213 16.71 -17.15 3.56
N GLY A 214 17.39 -17.91 4.43
CA GLY A 214 18.60 -18.65 4.06
C GLY A 214 19.80 -17.74 3.77
N ASP A 215 20.87 -18.33 3.22
CA ASP A 215 22.13 -17.63 2.95
C ASP A 215 22.37 -17.44 1.45
N LEU A 216 23.02 -16.32 1.10
CA LEU A 216 23.51 -16.07 -0.26
C LEU A 216 24.96 -16.52 -0.41
N THR A 217 25.18 -17.37 -1.41
CA THR A 217 26.52 -17.85 -1.82
C THR A 217 27.36 -16.78 -2.53
N GLY A 218 26.73 -15.78 -3.14
CA GLY A 218 27.38 -14.67 -3.81
C GLY A 218 26.64 -13.36 -3.62
N ARG A 219 27.38 -12.24 -3.53
CA ARG A 219 26.79 -10.90 -3.43
C ARG A 219 27.49 -9.93 -4.39
N ALA A 220 26.76 -8.89 -4.79
CA ALA A 220 27.34 -7.69 -5.37
C ALA A 220 27.44 -6.58 -4.30
N GLY A 221 28.01 -5.43 -4.65
CA GLY A 221 27.97 -4.26 -3.78
C GLY A 221 26.56 -3.64 -3.65
N SER A 222 26.43 -2.59 -2.84
CA SER A 222 25.17 -1.97 -2.45
C SER A 222 24.22 -1.74 -3.63
N ILE A 223 23.00 -2.26 -3.54
CA ILE A 223 21.97 -2.03 -4.56
C ILE A 223 21.55 -0.56 -4.54
N GLN A 224 21.66 0.10 -5.68
CA GLN A 224 21.30 1.51 -5.87
C GLN A 224 19.86 1.67 -6.36
N ALA A 225 19.45 0.83 -7.30
CA ALA A 225 18.10 0.83 -7.84
C ALA A 225 17.74 -0.53 -8.45
N ALA A 226 16.45 -0.80 -8.59
CA ALA A 226 15.92 -2.02 -9.19
C ALA A 226 14.86 -1.75 -10.27
N ILE A 227 14.86 -2.56 -11.32
CA ILE A 227 13.85 -2.55 -12.38
C ILE A 227 13.26 -3.94 -12.47
N ASN A 228 11.98 -4.07 -12.17
CA ASN A 228 11.25 -5.32 -12.29
C ASN A 228 10.49 -5.38 -13.62
N LEU A 229 10.54 -6.50 -14.34
CA LEU A 229 9.92 -6.64 -15.67
C LEU A 229 8.77 -7.65 -15.64
N GLU A 230 7.57 -7.22 -16.03
CA GLU A 230 6.35 -8.04 -16.11
C GLU A 230 5.71 -7.94 -17.49
N LEU A 231 6.34 -8.52 -18.51
CA LEU A 231 5.89 -8.53 -19.89
C LEU A 231 5.09 -9.81 -20.15
N HIS A 232 3.85 -9.65 -20.62
CA HIS A 232 2.94 -10.78 -20.82
C HIS A 232 2.92 -11.34 -22.25
N ALA A 233 3.48 -10.60 -23.21
CA ALA A 233 3.59 -11.04 -24.59
C ALA A 233 4.87 -10.52 -25.26
N MET A 234 5.32 -11.20 -26.32
CA MET A 234 6.43 -10.74 -27.17
C MET A 234 6.05 -9.54 -28.06
N LYS A 235 4.75 -9.26 -28.19
CA LYS A 235 4.20 -8.07 -28.86
C LYS A 235 3.42 -7.26 -27.83
N ILE A 236 3.87 -6.05 -27.54
CA ILE A 236 3.33 -5.23 -26.46
C ILE A 236 2.60 -4.04 -27.06
N ALA A 237 1.40 -3.75 -26.53
CA ALA A 237 0.61 -2.61 -26.96
C ALA A 237 0.89 -1.36 -26.12
N SER A 238 1.09 -1.54 -24.82
CA SER A 238 1.39 -0.48 -23.87
C SER A 238 2.24 -0.99 -22.71
N VAL A 239 3.00 -0.09 -22.11
CA VAL A 239 3.81 -0.34 -20.92
C VAL A 239 3.23 0.46 -19.76
N ASP A 240 2.78 -0.23 -18.72
CA ASP A 240 2.32 0.36 -17.47
C ASP A 240 3.48 0.45 -16.47
N VAL A 241 3.64 1.60 -15.82
CA VAL A 241 4.65 1.79 -14.78
C VAL A 241 3.96 1.64 -13.43
N LYS A 242 4.26 0.55 -12.71
CA LYS A 242 3.74 0.32 -11.35
C LYS A 242 4.71 0.87 -10.32
N ILE A 243 4.18 1.54 -9.31
CA ILE A 243 4.96 2.30 -8.32
C ILE A 243 4.52 2.07 -6.87
N GLU A 244 3.33 1.49 -6.65
CA GLU A 244 2.77 1.36 -5.32
C GLU A 244 3.51 0.26 -4.55
N GLY A 245 4.24 0.68 -3.52
CA GLY A 245 5.01 -0.19 -2.65
C GLY A 245 4.29 -0.65 -1.40
N LEU A 246 5.01 -1.46 -0.61
CA LEU A 246 4.54 -1.92 0.69
C LEU A 246 4.23 -0.72 1.59
N ASN A 247 3.14 -0.81 2.35
CA ASN A 247 2.73 0.20 3.32
C ASN A 247 2.49 1.61 2.72
N GLY A 248 2.26 1.70 1.41
CA GLY A 248 2.03 2.96 0.71
C GLY A 248 3.31 3.74 0.35
N GLN A 249 4.50 3.13 0.53
CA GLN A 249 5.76 3.71 0.09
C GLN A 249 5.80 3.84 -1.43
N LEU A 250 6.46 4.89 -1.92
CA LEU A 250 6.61 5.17 -3.35
C LEU A 250 8.09 5.34 -3.70
N PRO A 251 8.49 4.97 -4.93
CA PRO A 251 9.81 5.27 -5.46
C PRO A 251 10.01 6.78 -5.59
N ASN A 252 11.27 7.19 -5.60
CA ASN A 252 11.66 8.52 -6.00
C ASN A 252 11.04 8.90 -7.36
N LEU A 253 10.40 10.08 -7.43
CA LEU A 253 9.69 10.56 -8.62
C LEU A 253 10.58 10.65 -9.86
N ASP A 254 11.88 10.91 -9.72
CA ASP A 254 12.80 11.00 -10.87
C ASP A 254 12.98 9.63 -11.56
N LEU A 255 12.91 8.52 -10.83
CA LEU A 255 12.94 7.17 -11.41
C LEU A 255 11.67 6.90 -12.23
N VAL A 256 10.51 7.36 -11.75
CA VAL A 256 9.24 7.26 -12.47
C VAL A 256 9.28 8.11 -13.73
N ASN A 257 9.73 9.36 -13.62
CA ASN A 257 9.88 10.28 -14.75
C ASN A 257 10.88 9.74 -15.78
N LEU A 258 11.95 9.08 -15.33
CA LEU A 258 12.92 8.41 -16.21
C LEU A 258 12.25 7.31 -17.02
N ALA A 259 11.45 6.46 -16.39
CA ALA A 259 10.71 5.40 -17.06
C ALA A 259 9.72 5.95 -18.09
N GLN A 260 8.90 6.91 -17.68
CA GLN A 260 7.90 7.53 -18.58
C GLN A 260 8.56 8.23 -19.77
N ASN A 261 9.68 8.93 -19.55
CA ASN A 261 10.45 9.55 -20.63
C ASN A 261 11.08 8.50 -21.56
N ALA A 262 11.65 7.42 -21.02
CA ALA A 262 12.21 6.33 -21.82
C ALA A 262 11.14 5.68 -22.71
N ILE A 263 9.95 5.42 -22.17
CA ILE A 263 8.79 4.87 -22.89
C ILE A 263 8.36 5.83 -24.01
N LYS A 264 8.18 7.11 -23.70
CA LYS A 264 7.76 8.14 -24.66
C LYS A 264 8.75 8.31 -25.81
N ARG A 265 10.06 8.26 -25.53
CA ARG A 265 11.12 8.37 -26.56
C ARG A 265 11.14 7.21 -27.55
N GLU A 266 10.84 6.00 -27.10
CA GLU A 266 10.75 4.83 -27.99
C GLU A 266 9.40 4.75 -28.74
N MET A 267 8.59 5.81 -28.65
CA MET A 267 7.26 5.91 -29.27
C MET A 267 6.36 4.74 -28.84
N VAL A 268 6.53 4.29 -27.59
CA VAL A 268 5.70 3.27 -26.94
C VAL A 268 4.61 3.98 -26.14
N ARG A 269 3.42 3.39 -26.08
CA ARG A 269 2.32 3.94 -25.28
C ARG A 269 2.57 3.64 -23.80
N GLY A 270 2.89 4.68 -23.03
CA GLY A 270 2.94 4.62 -21.58
C GLY A 270 1.55 4.67 -20.97
N THR A 271 1.34 3.90 -19.91
CA THR A 271 0.15 3.98 -19.06
C THR A 271 0.55 4.08 -17.59
N PHE A 272 -0.39 4.57 -16.80
CA PHE A 272 -0.35 4.48 -15.35
C PHE A 272 -1.71 3.96 -14.88
N GLN A 273 -1.72 2.95 -13.99
CA GLN A 273 -2.96 2.30 -13.56
C GLN A 273 -3.82 1.81 -14.75
N LYS A 274 -3.14 1.32 -15.80
CA LYS A 274 -3.75 0.87 -17.08
C LYS A 274 -4.57 1.95 -17.81
N ARG A 275 -4.35 3.23 -17.49
CA ARG A 275 -5.00 4.38 -18.12
C ARG A 275 -3.99 5.16 -18.95
N PHE A 276 -4.43 5.60 -20.13
CA PHE A 276 -3.67 6.48 -21.00
C PHE A 276 -3.97 7.94 -20.68
N ASP A 277 -3.01 8.82 -21.01
CA ASP A 277 -3.26 10.25 -20.99
C ASP A 277 -4.22 10.67 -22.10
N ILE A 278 -5.13 11.56 -21.75
CA ILE A 278 -6.11 12.10 -22.67
C ILE A 278 -5.54 13.32 -23.39
N GLY A 279 -5.67 13.34 -24.72
CA GLY A 279 -5.21 14.46 -25.54
C GLY A 279 -5.95 15.78 -25.30
N SER A 280 -5.40 16.87 -25.82
CA SER A 280 -5.90 18.25 -25.63
C SER A 280 -7.32 18.50 -26.17
N LYS A 281 -7.82 17.64 -27.08
CA LYS A 281 -9.11 17.78 -27.79
C LYS A 281 -10.36 17.58 -26.93
N PHE A 282 -10.22 17.06 -25.71
CA PHE A 282 -11.34 16.81 -24.81
C PHE A 282 -11.69 18.06 -23.98
N SER A 283 -12.95 18.18 -23.54
CA SER A 283 -13.37 19.26 -22.65
C SER A 283 -12.69 19.18 -21.28
N GLU A 284 -12.51 20.32 -20.62
CA GLU A 284 -11.81 20.40 -19.32
C GLU A 284 -12.48 19.54 -18.24
N LEU A 285 -13.82 19.48 -18.20
CA LEU A 285 -14.55 18.60 -17.27
C LEU A 285 -14.26 17.11 -17.53
N LYS A 286 -14.13 16.70 -18.79
CA LYS A 286 -13.84 15.31 -19.15
C LYS A 286 -12.39 14.94 -18.84
N LYS A 287 -11.45 15.88 -19.02
CA LYS A 287 -10.06 15.74 -18.57
C LYS A 287 -9.99 15.60 -17.05
N TRP A 288 -10.64 16.50 -16.32
CA TRP A 288 -10.70 16.45 -14.86
C TRP A 288 -11.29 15.12 -14.37
N SER A 289 -12.42 14.67 -14.93
CA SER A 289 -13.04 13.41 -14.54
C SER A 289 -12.13 12.19 -14.79
N HIS A 290 -11.38 12.19 -15.88
CA HIS A 290 -10.42 11.12 -16.17
C HIS A 290 -9.23 11.14 -15.22
N ASN A 291 -8.63 12.30 -15.01
CA ASN A 291 -7.53 12.48 -14.07
C ASN A 291 -7.96 12.14 -12.64
N PHE A 292 -9.18 12.50 -12.26
CA PHE A 292 -9.75 12.16 -10.95
C PHE A 292 -9.94 10.64 -10.82
N LYS A 293 -10.38 9.94 -11.87
CA LYS A 293 -10.46 8.47 -11.86
C LYS A 293 -9.07 7.82 -11.75
N THR A 294 -8.05 8.39 -12.39
CA THR A 294 -6.67 7.91 -12.29
C THR A 294 -6.11 8.14 -10.89
N LEU A 295 -6.28 9.33 -10.35
CA LEU A 295 -5.91 9.69 -8.98
C LEU A 295 -6.63 8.80 -7.95
N ALA A 296 -7.94 8.62 -8.09
CA ALA A 296 -8.72 7.74 -7.22
C ALA A 296 -8.27 6.28 -7.32
N SER A 297 -7.89 5.81 -8.51
CA SER A 297 -7.32 4.47 -8.70
C SER A 297 -6.02 4.31 -7.92
N MET A 298 -5.10 5.28 -8.01
CA MET A 298 -3.85 5.29 -7.24
C MET A 298 -4.11 5.35 -5.73
N VAL A 299 -5.05 6.20 -5.28
CA VAL A 299 -5.40 6.29 -3.86
C VAL A 299 -5.94 4.96 -3.35
N LEU A 300 -6.82 4.31 -4.11
CA LEU A 300 -7.40 3.02 -3.72
C LEU A 300 -6.36 1.90 -3.66
N THR A 301 -5.45 1.83 -4.65
CA THR A 301 -4.39 0.80 -4.66
C THR A 301 -3.37 1.05 -3.55
N GLN A 302 -2.88 2.28 -3.40
CA GLN A 302 -1.91 2.66 -2.38
C GLN A 302 -2.47 2.48 -0.96
N ALA A 303 -3.77 2.74 -0.74
CA ALA A 303 -4.39 2.60 0.58
C ALA A 303 -4.38 1.17 1.12
N THR A 304 -4.33 0.15 0.25
CA THR A 304 -4.22 -1.25 0.69
C THR A 304 -2.90 -1.56 1.38
N GLY A 305 -1.84 -0.78 1.12
CA GLY A 305 -0.49 -1.05 1.60
C GLY A 305 0.14 -2.32 1.03
N VAL A 306 -0.52 -2.98 0.07
CA VAL A 306 0.01 -4.16 -0.62
C VAL A 306 0.75 -3.70 -1.88
N PRO A 307 1.99 -4.17 -2.12
CA PRO A 307 2.75 -3.77 -3.29
C PRO A 307 2.14 -4.31 -4.59
N THR A 308 2.11 -3.49 -5.65
CA THR A 308 1.53 -3.88 -6.95
C THR A 308 2.45 -4.75 -7.80
N GLY A 309 3.71 -4.93 -7.37
CA GLY A 309 4.68 -5.86 -7.94
C GLY A 309 5.92 -5.96 -7.06
N ASN A 310 6.91 -6.75 -7.48
CA ASN A 310 8.10 -7.02 -6.65
C ASN A 310 8.94 -5.78 -6.30
N HIS A 311 8.83 -4.70 -7.07
CA HIS A 311 9.50 -3.42 -6.77
C HIS A 311 9.15 -2.89 -5.37
N GLY A 312 7.92 -3.09 -4.92
CA GLY A 312 7.43 -2.52 -3.67
C GLY A 312 8.13 -3.02 -2.40
N LEU A 313 8.84 -4.14 -2.49
CA LEU A 313 9.61 -4.72 -1.39
C LEU A 313 11.01 -4.08 -1.25
N PHE A 314 11.52 -3.45 -2.30
CA PHE A 314 12.85 -2.81 -2.29
C PHE A 314 12.90 -1.53 -1.44
N HIS A 315 11.79 -0.77 -1.40
CA HIS A 315 11.73 0.54 -0.73
C HIS A 315 12.10 0.49 0.74
N ARG A 316 11.78 -0.61 1.44
CA ARG A 316 12.11 -0.78 2.86
C ARG A 316 13.62 -0.80 3.13
N TYR A 317 14.42 -1.20 2.14
CA TYR A 317 15.89 -1.23 2.22
C TYR A 317 16.53 0.08 1.72
N GLY A 318 15.71 1.10 1.44
CA GLY A 318 16.16 2.36 0.83
C GLY A 318 16.67 2.16 -0.59
N ILE A 319 16.08 1.21 -1.32
CA ILE A 319 16.38 0.93 -2.74
C ILE A 319 15.19 1.42 -3.58
N GLU A 320 15.47 2.27 -4.55
CA GLU A 320 14.46 2.78 -5.46
C GLU A 320 14.15 1.78 -6.56
N ALA A 321 12.88 1.41 -6.70
CA ALA A 321 12.47 0.38 -7.63
C ALA A 321 11.14 0.66 -8.30
N ILE A 322 10.98 0.19 -9.54
CA ILE A 322 9.71 0.24 -10.29
C ILE A 322 9.48 -1.06 -11.06
N THR A 323 8.21 -1.40 -11.33
CA THR A 323 7.86 -2.48 -12.27
C THR A 323 7.41 -1.89 -13.60
N LEU A 324 7.95 -2.42 -14.71
CA LEU A 324 7.44 -2.21 -16.06
C LEU A 324 6.54 -3.39 -16.46
N GLU A 325 5.23 -3.17 -16.53
CA GLU A 325 4.27 -4.18 -16.98
C GLU A 325 3.95 -3.99 -18.47
N GLY A 326 4.22 -5.01 -19.28
CA GLY A 326 3.95 -5.00 -20.72
C GLY A 326 2.65 -5.74 -21.02
N ASN A 327 1.60 -4.99 -21.35
CA ASN A 327 0.28 -5.54 -21.61
C ASN A 327 0.10 -5.92 -23.09
N GLU A 328 -0.51 -7.09 -23.31
CA GLU A 328 -0.95 -7.53 -24.64
C GLU A 328 -2.17 -6.72 -25.09
N LYS A 329 -2.35 -6.68 -26.40
CA LYS A 329 -3.33 -5.85 -27.08
C LYS A 329 -4.77 -6.33 -26.86
N ILE A 330 -5.65 -5.44 -26.36
CA ILE A 330 -7.11 -5.68 -26.31
C ILE A 330 -7.85 -4.98 -27.48
N GLN A 331 -7.26 -3.96 -28.12
CA GLN A 331 -7.92 -3.16 -29.19
C GLN A 331 -7.01 -2.80 -30.38
N ARG A 332 -7.60 -2.39 -31.53
CA ARG A 332 -6.91 -2.01 -32.78
C ARG A 332 -5.90 -0.86 -32.55
N GLY A 333 -4.63 -1.08 -32.88
CA GLY A 333 -3.50 -0.14 -32.74
C GLY A 333 -2.23 -0.73 -33.37
N ALA A 334 -1.11 0.01 -33.41
CA ALA A 334 0.17 -0.54 -33.85
C ALA A 334 0.83 -1.31 -32.70
N ASP A 335 1.34 -2.52 -32.96
CA ASP A 335 2.12 -3.28 -31.98
C ASP A 335 3.52 -2.72 -31.91
N VAL A 336 4.10 -2.74 -30.72
CA VAL A 336 5.50 -2.37 -30.52
C VAL A 336 6.35 -3.62 -30.59
N ASN A 337 7.41 -3.55 -31.40
CA ASN A 337 8.42 -4.59 -31.46
C ASN A 337 9.18 -4.70 -30.12
N PHE A 338 9.63 -5.90 -29.81
CA PHE A 338 10.30 -6.22 -28.55
C PHE A 338 11.67 -5.52 -28.41
N ASP A 339 12.28 -5.10 -29.53
CA ASP A 339 13.52 -4.32 -29.54
C ASP A 339 13.37 -2.99 -28.80
N ARG A 340 12.24 -2.30 -28.98
CA ARG A 340 11.97 -1.01 -28.33
C ARG A 340 11.87 -1.15 -26.82
N ILE A 341 11.30 -2.25 -26.34
CA ILE A 341 11.24 -2.54 -24.90
C ILE A 341 12.64 -2.79 -24.34
N GLY A 342 13.48 -3.52 -25.08
CA GLY A 342 14.90 -3.66 -24.74
C GLY A 342 15.65 -2.32 -24.66
N ARG A 343 15.35 -1.39 -25.58
CA ARG A 343 15.90 -0.03 -25.55
C ARG A 343 15.40 0.82 -24.39
N ILE A 344 14.17 0.62 -23.93
CA ILE A 344 13.65 1.26 -22.71
C ILE A 344 14.47 0.78 -21.50
N VAL A 345 14.63 -0.53 -21.34
CA VAL A 345 15.41 -1.12 -20.24
C VAL A 345 16.88 -0.68 -20.31
N GLU A 346 17.50 -0.72 -21.50
CA GLU A 346 18.86 -0.20 -21.70
C GLU A 346 18.96 1.26 -21.27
N SER A 347 18.03 2.11 -21.73
CA SER A 347 18.03 3.54 -21.41
C SER A 347 17.96 3.80 -19.91
N MET A 348 17.12 3.05 -19.19
CA MET A 348 16.97 3.19 -17.76
C MET A 348 18.22 2.71 -17.02
N VAL A 349 18.71 1.51 -17.32
CA VAL A 349 19.91 0.95 -16.68
C VAL A 349 21.14 1.82 -16.96
N ARG A 350 21.28 2.41 -18.16
CA ARG A 350 22.36 3.35 -18.46
C ARG A 350 22.26 4.65 -17.67
N SER A 351 21.05 5.16 -17.45
CA SER A 351 20.83 6.36 -16.63
C SER A 351 21.14 6.08 -15.15
N LEU A 352 20.72 4.93 -14.62
CA LEU A 352 21.04 4.47 -13.27
C LEU A 352 22.54 4.18 -13.09
N ASN A 353 23.20 3.68 -14.13
CA ASN A 353 24.64 3.44 -14.12
C ASN A 353 25.44 4.74 -13.95
N ASN A 354 24.90 5.88 -14.40
CA ASN A 354 25.54 7.20 -14.29
C ASN A 354 25.36 7.87 -12.92
N LEU A 355 24.39 7.44 -12.12
CA LEU A 355 24.18 8.00 -10.77
C LEU A 355 25.43 7.81 -9.90
N LEU A 356 25.94 8.88 -9.29
CA LEU A 356 27.08 8.76 -8.38
C LEU A 356 26.65 8.53 -6.93
N GLU A 357 25.42 8.91 -6.61
CA GLU A 357 24.84 8.87 -5.27
C GLU A 357 23.44 8.24 -5.33
N ARG A 358 22.93 7.82 -4.17
CA ARG A 358 21.54 7.37 -4.02
C ARG A 358 20.57 8.51 -4.36
N PHE A 359 19.36 8.18 -4.81
CA PHE A 359 18.31 9.17 -5.06
C PHE A 359 18.00 9.98 -3.79
N HIS A 360 18.10 11.31 -3.86
CA HIS A 360 17.86 12.18 -2.70
C HIS A 360 17.25 13.55 -3.03
N GLN A 361 17.32 14.03 -4.27
CA GLN A 361 16.90 15.39 -4.63
C GLN A 361 15.38 15.54 -4.88
N SER A 362 14.72 14.50 -5.38
CA SER A 362 13.31 14.56 -5.82
C SER A 362 12.34 13.94 -4.80
N PHE A 363 11.05 14.10 -5.03
CA PHE A 363 9.98 13.76 -4.07
C PHE A 363 9.79 12.24 -3.89
N PHE A 364 9.54 11.84 -2.63
CA PHE A 364 9.09 10.49 -2.23
C PHE A 364 7.59 10.43 -1.90
N PHE A 365 6.96 11.59 -1.73
CA PHE A 365 5.55 11.74 -1.39
C PHE A 365 4.85 12.56 -2.47
N TYR A 366 4.13 11.88 -3.35
CA TYR A 366 3.39 12.49 -4.46
C TYR A 366 2.20 11.62 -4.85
N LEU A 367 1.26 12.21 -5.58
CA LEU A 367 0.18 11.50 -6.25
C LEU A 367 0.24 11.77 -7.76
N LEU A 368 -0.04 10.75 -8.57
CA LEU A 368 -0.06 10.86 -10.03
C LEU A 368 -1.50 10.94 -10.53
N ALA A 369 -1.82 12.04 -11.19
CA ALA A 369 -3.11 12.23 -11.86
C ALA A 369 -3.06 11.85 -13.35
N ALA A 370 -1.85 11.81 -13.93
CA ALA A 370 -1.54 11.47 -15.32
C ALA A 370 -0.13 10.90 -15.41
N THR A 371 0.30 10.37 -16.57
CA THR A 371 1.65 9.80 -16.70
C THR A 371 2.76 10.86 -16.72
N ASP A 372 2.42 12.10 -17.04
CA ASP A 372 3.35 13.23 -17.16
C ASP A 372 3.13 14.34 -16.12
N ARG A 373 2.24 14.12 -15.14
CA ARG A 373 1.90 15.12 -14.11
C ARG A 373 1.77 14.52 -12.73
N PHE A 374 2.27 15.25 -11.75
CA PHE A 374 2.26 14.84 -10.35
C PHE A 374 1.72 15.95 -9.45
N ILE A 375 1.27 15.55 -8.27
CA ILE A 375 0.80 16.41 -7.19
C ILE A 375 1.77 16.23 -6.03
N SER A 376 2.49 17.28 -5.67
CA SER A 376 3.47 17.25 -4.58
C SER A 376 2.80 17.15 -3.20
N ILE A 377 3.56 16.67 -2.21
CA ILE A 377 3.14 16.64 -0.81
C ILE A 377 2.61 17.99 -0.29
N GLY A 378 3.18 19.11 -0.74
CA GLY A 378 2.75 20.46 -0.34
C GLY A 378 1.33 20.83 -0.81
N LEU A 379 0.82 20.18 -1.86
CA LEU A 379 -0.50 20.47 -2.42
C LEU A 379 -1.61 19.62 -1.80
N TYR A 380 -1.34 18.34 -1.51
CA TYR A 380 -2.36 17.43 -0.99
C TYR A 380 -2.40 17.35 0.54
N MET A 381 -1.28 17.58 1.25
CA MET A 381 -1.28 17.54 2.72
C MET A 381 -2.19 18.58 3.38
N PRO A 382 -2.29 19.83 2.91
CA PRO A 382 -3.24 20.80 3.49
C PRO A 382 -4.69 20.31 3.42
N SER A 383 -5.08 19.62 2.34
CA SER A 383 -6.40 19.01 2.20
C SER A 383 -6.61 17.88 3.23
N LEU A 384 -5.62 17.02 3.45
CA LEU A 384 -5.67 15.99 4.49
C LEU A 384 -5.79 16.59 5.90
N VAL A 385 -5.02 17.62 6.19
CA VAL A 385 -5.10 18.34 7.47
C VAL A 385 -6.47 19.01 7.64
N ALA A 386 -7.08 19.54 6.58
CA ALA A 386 -8.44 20.07 6.64
C ALA A 386 -9.49 18.96 6.87
N ILE A 387 -9.26 17.74 6.38
CA ILE A 387 -10.15 16.60 6.67
C ILE A 387 -10.03 16.15 8.13
N ILE A 388 -8.81 16.08 8.69
CA ILE A 388 -8.55 15.53 10.04
C ILE A 388 -8.70 16.59 11.15
N GLY A 389 -8.26 17.82 10.89
CA GLY A 389 -8.23 18.95 11.82
C GLY A 389 -9.53 19.24 12.60
N PRO A 390 -10.73 19.07 12.00
CA PRO A 390 -12.00 19.19 12.71
C PRO A 390 -12.10 18.31 13.98
N LEU A 391 -11.42 17.16 14.04
CA LEU A 391 -11.38 16.31 15.24
C LEU A 391 -10.66 17.01 16.41
N PHE A 392 -9.53 17.68 16.14
CA PHE A 392 -8.81 18.45 17.16
C PHE A 392 -9.63 19.66 17.63
N ILE A 393 -10.25 20.38 16.70
CA ILE A 393 -11.09 21.54 17.03
C ILE A 393 -12.24 21.11 17.93
N LYS A 394 -12.90 19.99 17.60
CA LYS A 394 -13.97 19.40 18.40
C LYS A 394 -13.49 18.97 19.79
N ALA A 395 -12.37 18.25 19.87
CA ALA A 395 -11.80 17.84 21.16
C ALA A 395 -11.49 19.05 22.05
N PHE A 396 -10.92 20.11 21.47
CA PHE A 396 -10.63 21.36 22.16
C PHE A 396 -11.92 22.07 22.62
N CYS A 397 -12.95 22.12 21.79
CA CYS A 397 -14.26 22.70 22.16
C CYS A 397 -14.90 21.93 23.34
N LEU A 398 -14.85 20.59 23.31
CA LEU A 398 -15.35 19.76 24.41
C LEU A 398 -14.56 20.00 25.70
N TRP A 399 -13.24 20.11 25.60
CA TRP A 399 -12.39 20.44 26.75
C TRP A 399 -12.71 21.82 27.35
N LEU A 400 -12.95 22.83 26.52
CA LEU A 400 -13.35 24.16 27.00
C LEU A 400 -14.72 24.16 27.68
N LYS A 401 -15.71 23.44 27.13
CA LYS A 401 -17.02 23.27 27.77
C LYS A 401 -16.89 22.58 29.12
N PHE A 402 -16.04 21.56 29.18
CA PHE A 402 -15.72 20.85 30.41
C PHE A 402 -15.10 21.77 31.47
N GLN A 403 -14.13 22.61 31.11
CA GLN A 403 -13.54 23.59 32.04
C GLN A 403 -14.54 24.66 32.50
N GLN A 404 -15.47 25.10 31.64
CA GLN A 404 -16.47 26.11 32.02
C GLN A 404 -17.49 25.60 33.05
N ALA A 405 -17.79 24.29 33.03
CA ALA A 405 -18.71 23.68 33.98
C ALA A 405 -18.16 23.68 35.42
N ASN A 406 -16.83 23.78 35.62
CA ASN A 406 -16.16 23.83 36.93
C ASN A 406 -16.55 22.70 37.92
N ASP A 407 -17.15 21.61 37.44
CA ASP A 407 -17.59 20.49 38.27
C ASP A 407 -16.58 19.34 38.20
N TYR A 408 -15.54 19.45 39.02
CA TYR A 408 -14.50 18.41 39.14
C TYR A 408 -14.87 17.31 40.14
N SER A 409 -16.03 17.42 40.79
CA SER A 409 -16.38 16.58 41.94
C SER A 409 -16.67 15.11 41.56
N ASN A 410 -17.15 14.87 40.34
CA ASN A 410 -17.59 13.56 39.85
C ASN A 410 -16.55 12.86 38.94
N ILE A 411 -15.32 13.38 38.86
CA ILE A 411 -14.29 12.81 37.99
C ILE A 411 -13.64 11.60 38.64
N GLU A 412 -13.78 10.45 37.98
CA GLU A 412 -13.13 9.20 38.39
C GLU A 412 -11.99 8.88 37.43
N ILE A 413 -10.78 9.36 37.75
CA ILE A 413 -9.59 9.14 36.91
C ILE A 413 -9.33 7.65 36.68
N GLY A 414 -9.54 6.82 37.70
CA GLY A 414 -9.38 5.37 37.62
C GLY A 414 -10.34 4.73 36.61
N TYR A 415 -11.58 5.23 36.51
CA TYR A 415 -12.55 4.78 35.52
C TYR A 415 -12.08 5.10 34.09
N ILE A 416 -11.68 6.35 33.85
CA ILE A 416 -11.22 6.82 32.53
C ILE A 416 -9.98 6.04 32.09
N ALA A 417 -8.99 5.90 32.97
CA ALA A 417 -7.76 5.17 32.68
C ALA A 417 -8.04 3.69 32.40
N SER A 418 -8.90 3.06 33.20
CA SER A 418 -9.32 1.66 33.01
C SER A 418 -10.01 1.47 31.65
N GLU A 419 -10.88 2.41 31.25
CA GLU A 419 -11.60 2.31 29.98
C GLU A 419 -10.67 2.34 28.77
N VAL A 420 -9.74 3.30 28.75
CA VAL A 420 -8.74 3.42 27.69
C VAL A 420 -7.84 2.18 27.66
N LEU A 421 -7.37 1.74 28.83
CA LEU A 421 -6.48 0.59 28.96
C LEU A 421 -7.16 -0.70 28.46
N TRP A 422 -8.38 -1.00 28.88
CA TRP A 422 -9.09 -2.21 28.47
C TRP A 422 -9.37 -2.26 26.97
N CYS A 423 -9.75 -1.12 26.36
CA CYS A 423 -9.96 -1.05 24.91
C CYS A 423 -8.66 -1.40 24.15
N HIS A 424 -7.52 -0.89 24.59
CA HIS A 424 -6.22 -1.16 23.95
C HIS A 424 -5.71 -2.57 24.22
N ILE A 425 -5.81 -3.07 25.45
CA ILE A 425 -5.48 -4.47 25.79
C ILE A 425 -6.32 -5.41 24.92
N PHE A 426 -7.60 -5.11 24.73
CA PHE A 426 -8.46 -5.89 23.86
C PHE A 426 -7.97 -5.87 22.40
N GLY A 427 -7.61 -4.71 21.86
CA GLY A 427 -7.00 -4.62 20.52
C GLY A 427 -5.74 -5.47 20.38
N VAL A 428 -4.80 -5.38 21.33
CA VAL A 428 -3.57 -6.22 21.35
C VAL A 428 -3.90 -7.71 21.49
N ALA A 429 -4.92 -8.07 22.27
CA ALA A 429 -5.37 -9.46 22.37
C ALA A 429 -5.91 -9.97 21.03
N VAL A 430 -6.78 -9.19 20.37
CA VAL A 430 -7.36 -9.53 19.05
C VAL A 430 -6.29 -9.71 17.98
N MET A 431 -5.20 -8.93 18.03
CA MET A 431 -4.06 -9.09 17.12
C MET A 431 -3.43 -10.49 17.19
N ASN A 432 -3.50 -11.15 18.35
CA ASN A 432 -2.95 -12.50 18.58
C ASN A 432 -3.97 -13.63 18.37
N PHE A 433 -5.26 -13.31 18.19
CA PHE A 433 -6.31 -14.31 18.00
C PHE A 433 -6.20 -15.18 16.74
N PRO A 434 -5.60 -14.76 15.60
CA PRO A 434 -5.54 -15.64 14.42
C PRO A 434 -4.89 -17.01 14.69
N LYS A 435 -3.85 -17.07 15.51
CA LYS A 435 -3.20 -18.33 15.91
C LYS A 435 -4.15 -19.18 16.76
N LEU A 436 -4.75 -18.57 17.79
CA LEU A 436 -5.72 -19.20 18.67
C LEU A 436 -6.93 -19.76 17.91
N PHE A 437 -7.54 -18.96 17.03
CA PHE A 437 -8.69 -19.36 16.24
C PHE A 437 -8.36 -20.49 15.29
N THR A 438 -7.16 -20.48 14.71
CA THR A 438 -6.73 -21.59 13.86
C THR A 438 -6.56 -22.88 14.65
N ASP A 439 -5.87 -22.83 15.80
CA ASP A 439 -5.64 -24.01 16.64
C ASP A 439 -6.97 -24.59 17.16
N MET A 440 -7.89 -23.73 17.60
CA MET A 440 -9.22 -24.13 18.05
C MET A 440 -10.07 -24.70 16.90
N GLY A 441 -10.06 -24.04 15.74
CA GLY A 441 -10.82 -24.46 14.56
C GLY A 441 -10.39 -25.82 14.04
N LEU A 442 -9.08 -26.07 14.00
CA LEU A 442 -8.51 -27.36 13.61
C LEU A 442 -8.83 -28.46 14.64
N THR A 443 -8.65 -28.18 15.94
CA THR A 443 -8.77 -29.20 16.99
C THR A 443 -10.22 -29.60 17.27
N TYR A 444 -11.14 -28.63 17.35
CA TYR A 444 -12.51 -28.88 17.81
C TYR A 444 -13.52 -29.01 16.68
N PHE A 445 -13.30 -28.33 15.55
CA PHE A 445 -14.30 -28.19 14.49
C PHE A 445 -13.84 -28.75 13.13
N ASN A 446 -12.60 -29.22 13.02
CA ASN A 446 -11.97 -29.68 11.77
C ASN A 446 -12.15 -28.66 10.61
N LEU A 447 -12.04 -27.38 10.93
CA LEU A 447 -12.20 -26.28 9.99
C LEU A 447 -10.87 -25.93 9.33
N GLU A 448 -10.90 -25.61 8.04
CA GLU A 448 -9.77 -25.00 7.34
C GLU A 448 -9.38 -23.65 7.98
N THR A 449 -8.11 -23.25 7.84
CA THR A 449 -7.57 -22.00 8.39
C THR A 449 -8.40 -20.78 8.00
N GLU A 450 -8.81 -20.67 6.73
CA GLU A 450 -9.60 -19.53 6.24
C GLU A 450 -10.95 -19.39 6.95
N ASN A 451 -11.65 -20.52 7.11
CA ASN A 451 -12.94 -20.56 7.78
C ASN A 451 -12.79 -20.30 9.29
N SER A 452 -11.77 -20.88 9.92
CA SER A 452 -11.51 -20.73 11.36
C SER A 452 -11.24 -19.28 11.74
N ILE A 453 -10.35 -18.61 11.01
CA ILE A 453 -10.03 -17.20 11.24
C ILE A 453 -11.27 -16.33 11.01
N TYR A 454 -11.95 -16.50 9.88
CA TYR A 454 -13.13 -15.68 9.56
C TYR A 454 -14.24 -15.82 10.59
N TYR A 455 -14.65 -17.03 10.95
CA TYR A 455 -15.70 -17.24 11.96
C TYR A 455 -15.27 -16.75 13.35
N GLY A 456 -13.99 -16.87 13.69
CA GLY A 456 -13.43 -16.28 14.90
C GLY A 456 -13.62 -14.76 14.94
N PHE A 457 -13.25 -14.04 13.88
CA PHE A 457 -13.43 -12.59 13.78
C PHE A 457 -14.89 -12.16 13.69
N VAL A 458 -15.77 -12.96 13.05
CA VAL A 458 -17.23 -12.75 13.12
C VAL A 458 -17.72 -12.88 14.55
N GLY A 459 -17.26 -13.88 15.30
CA GLY A 459 -17.56 -14.05 16.72
C GLY A 459 -17.10 -12.88 17.57
N THR A 460 -15.84 -12.43 17.40
CA THR A 460 -15.31 -11.23 18.09
C THR A 460 -16.11 -9.98 17.75
N THR A 461 -16.49 -9.79 16.48
CA THR A 461 -17.33 -8.68 16.04
C THR A 461 -18.72 -8.76 16.65
N ALA A 462 -19.33 -9.95 16.70
CA ALA A 462 -20.64 -10.13 17.33
C ALA A 462 -20.59 -9.79 18.82
N VAL A 463 -19.55 -10.21 19.55
CA VAL A 463 -19.38 -9.89 20.97
C VAL A 463 -19.23 -8.39 21.20
N THR A 464 -18.40 -7.70 20.40
CA THR A 464 -18.22 -6.23 20.52
C THR A 464 -19.47 -5.44 20.13
N LEU A 465 -20.25 -5.91 19.15
CA LEU A 465 -21.54 -5.31 18.79
C LEU A 465 -22.63 -5.57 19.84
N ILE A 466 -22.69 -6.77 20.42
CA ILE A 466 -23.61 -7.09 21.53
C ILE A 466 -23.28 -6.21 22.74
N TRP A 467 -22.00 -6.07 23.05
CA TRP A 467 -21.51 -5.16 24.08
C TRP A 467 -22.00 -3.72 23.82
N PHE A 468 -21.81 -3.21 22.60
CA PHE A 468 -22.24 -1.87 22.21
C PHE A 468 -23.77 -1.65 22.31
N LEU A 469 -24.57 -2.63 21.88
CA LEU A 469 -26.03 -2.47 21.79
C LEU A 469 -26.77 -2.70 23.11
N TYR A 470 -26.30 -3.65 23.92
CA TYR A 470 -27.05 -4.14 25.08
C TYR A 470 -26.45 -3.74 26.43
N LEU A 471 -25.13 -3.53 26.53
CA LEU A 471 -24.51 -3.12 27.78
C LEU A 471 -24.63 -1.61 27.99
N GLN A 472 -25.76 -1.20 28.57
CA GLN A 472 -25.95 0.18 28.99
C GLN A 472 -25.11 0.48 30.23
N ARG A 473 -23.98 1.15 30.03
CA ARG A 473 -23.20 1.74 31.11
C ARG A 473 -23.81 3.06 31.55
N ARG A 474 -23.73 3.31 32.85
CA ARG A 474 -24.08 4.58 33.49
C ARG A 474 -22.80 5.12 34.08
N SER A 475 -22.35 6.26 33.60
CA SER A 475 -21.28 7.02 34.25
C SER A 475 -21.66 8.49 34.26
N SER A 476 -20.91 9.28 35.04
CA SER A 476 -21.08 10.72 35.04
C SER A 476 -20.80 11.30 33.65
N HIS A 477 -21.43 12.44 33.34
CA HIS A 477 -21.27 13.13 32.06
C HIS A 477 -19.83 13.62 31.87
N GLU A 478 -19.18 14.01 32.96
CA GLU A 478 -17.78 14.45 33.04
C GLU A 478 -16.83 13.36 32.53
N ASN A 479 -16.97 12.14 33.06
CA ASN A 479 -16.11 11.00 32.70
C ASN A 479 -16.25 10.64 31.21
N ILE A 480 -17.48 10.65 30.69
CA ILE A 480 -17.76 10.34 29.27
C ILE A 480 -17.17 11.41 28.36
N SER A 481 -17.28 12.68 28.77
CA SER A 481 -16.74 13.80 28.01
C SER A 481 -15.23 13.71 27.89
N LEU A 482 -14.53 13.33 28.96
CA LEU A 482 -13.08 13.10 28.95
C LEU A 482 -12.67 11.91 28.07
N VAL A 483 -13.38 10.77 28.17
CA VAL A 483 -13.14 9.61 27.27
C VAL A 483 -13.35 10.01 25.81
N CYS A 484 -14.38 10.79 25.51
CA CYS A 484 -14.63 11.29 24.15
C CYS A 484 -13.51 12.20 23.66
N ILE A 485 -12.99 13.11 24.49
CA ILE A 485 -11.85 13.98 24.15
C ILE A 485 -10.61 13.15 23.85
N ILE A 486 -10.28 12.17 24.70
CA ILE A 486 -9.13 11.27 24.49
C ILE A 486 -9.27 10.53 23.15
N ALA A 487 -10.42 9.91 22.91
CA ALA A 487 -10.66 9.15 21.67
C ALA A 487 -10.61 10.03 20.41
N LEU A 488 -11.08 11.29 20.47
CA LEU A 488 -10.98 12.24 19.36
C LEU A 488 -9.54 12.64 19.06
N VAL A 489 -8.76 12.93 20.10
CA VAL A 489 -7.33 13.28 19.96
C VAL A 489 -6.57 12.08 19.41
N GLU A 490 -6.81 10.88 19.93
CA GLU A 490 -6.18 9.64 19.49
C GLU A 490 -6.52 9.30 18.03
N LEU A 491 -7.77 9.48 17.61
CA LEU A 491 -8.15 9.32 16.20
C LEU A 491 -7.46 10.35 15.30
N ALA A 492 -7.39 11.60 15.75
CA ALA A 492 -6.78 12.66 14.96
C ALA A 492 -5.26 12.47 14.81
N THR A 493 -4.56 12.12 15.90
CA THR A 493 -3.12 11.85 15.89
C THR A 493 -2.79 10.57 15.14
N SER A 494 -3.59 9.51 15.28
CA SER A 494 -3.39 8.27 14.51
C SER A 494 -3.59 8.50 13.02
N LEU A 495 -4.65 9.20 12.59
CA LEU A 495 -4.85 9.54 11.17
C LEU A 495 -3.72 10.42 10.61
N MET A 496 -3.17 11.34 11.41
CA MET A 496 -2.03 12.16 10.98
C MET A 496 -0.75 11.33 10.85
N SER A 497 -0.49 10.41 11.78
CA SER A 497 0.65 9.48 11.71
C SER A 497 0.52 8.54 10.51
N ILE A 498 -0.68 8.01 10.26
CA ILE A 498 -0.98 7.21 9.06
C ILE A 498 -0.75 8.06 7.82
N ALA A 499 -1.15 9.35 7.80
CA ALA A 499 -0.97 10.21 6.63
C ALA A 499 0.49 10.41 6.24
N MET A 500 1.40 10.44 7.21
CA MET A 500 2.85 10.56 6.97
C MET A 500 3.48 9.31 6.34
N HIS A 501 2.88 8.13 6.53
CA HIS A 501 3.37 6.87 5.94
C HIS A 501 2.57 6.47 4.69
N ASN A 502 1.24 6.49 4.79
CA ASN A 502 0.30 6.16 3.74
C ASN A 502 -0.81 7.23 3.69
N SER A 503 -0.54 8.29 2.92
CA SER A 503 -1.47 9.41 2.74
C SER A 503 -2.83 8.98 2.18
N SER A 504 -2.84 7.97 1.31
CA SER A 504 -4.06 7.43 0.69
C SER A 504 -4.95 6.68 1.67
N LEU A 505 -4.36 5.87 2.55
CA LEU A 505 -5.10 5.21 3.64
C LEU A 505 -5.69 6.24 4.60
N ALA A 506 -4.92 7.25 4.99
CA ALA A 506 -5.40 8.33 5.86
C ALA A 506 -6.52 9.16 5.20
N LEU A 507 -6.43 9.40 3.89
CA LEU A 507 -7.47 10.09 3.13
C LEU A 507 -8.80 9.33 3.19
N LEU A 508 -8.77 8.03 2.88
CA LEU A 508 -9.98 7.20 2.86
C LEU A 508 -10.54 6.99 4.28
N ALA A 509 -9.67 6.72 5.26
CA ALA A 509 -10.08 6.58 6.65
C ALA A 509 -10.64 7.90 7.21
N GLY A 510 -10.01 9.03 6.91
CA GLY A 510 -10.48 10.36 7.30
C GLY A 510 -11.82 10.71 6.67
N ALA A 511 -11.99 10.48 5.36
CA ALA A 511 -13.25 10.70 4.66
C ALA A 511 -14.40 9.81 5.18
N LEU A 512 -14.07 8.62 5.70
CA LEU A 512 -15.06 7.68 6.23
C LEU A 512 -15.42 7.96 7.70
N TYR A 513 -14.41 8.07 8.58
CA TYR A 513 -14.62 8.19 10.04
C TYR A 513 -14.96 9.61 10.48
N VAL A 514 -14.26 10.64 10.00
CA VAL A 514 -14.40 12.02 10.51
C VAL A 514 -15.85 12.53 10.48
N PRO A 515 -16.63 12.46 9.38
CA PRO A 515 -17.96 13.07 9.36
C PRO A 515 -18.92 12.43 10.37
N ILE A 516 -18.78 11.13 10.63
CA ILE A 516 -19.61 10.40 11.59
C ILE A 516 -19.15 10.72 13.03
N VAL A 517 -17.83 10.73 13.26
CA VAL A 517 -17.24 11.08 14.57
C VAL A 517 -17.54 12.52 14.96
N LEU A 518 -17.60 13.46 14.01
CA LEU A 518 -18.06 14.84 14.25
C LEU A 518 -19.51 14.92 14.74
N GLY A 519 -20.33 13.90 14.48
CA GLY A 519 -21.70 13.78 15.02
C GLY A 519 -21.79 13.26 16.46
N ILE A 520 -20.72 12.64 17.00
CA ILE A 520 -20.73 12.02 18.34
C ILE A 520 -20.60 13.08 19.43
N SER A 521 -21.52 13.18 20.38
CA SER A 521 -21.37 14.09 21.51
C SER A 521 -21.83 13.43 22.80
N PRO A 522 -21.15 13.69 23.93
CA PRO A 522 -21.64 13.29 25.25
C PRO A 522 -22.90 14.11 25.55
N ARG A 523 -24.08 13.53 25.33
CA ARG A 523 -25.39 14.19 25.54
C ARG A 523 -26.25 13.40 26.51
N SER A 524 -26.92 14.11 27.41
CA SER A 524 -27.87 13.52 28.36
C SER A 524 -29.22 13.18 27.74
N ASP A 525 -29.69 13.97 26.77
CA ASP A 525 -31.03 13.77 26.20
C ASP A 525 -31.08 12.90 24.94
N GLN A 526 -32.20 12.18 24.82
CA GLN A 526 -32.56 11.33 23.68
C GLN A 526 -32.91 12.20 22.45
N SER A 527 -31.89 12.60 21.71
CA SER A 527 -32.08 13.22 20.39
C SER A 527 -32.60 12.20 19.38
N ARG A 528 -33.55 12.62 18.52
CA ARG A 528 -34.12 11.80 17.42
C ARG A 528 -33.06 11.24 16.45
N SER A 529 -31.86 11.82 16.38
CA SER A 529 -30.77 11.37 15.51
C SER A 529 -29.88 10.27 16.10
N ARG A 530 -30.03 9.93 17.39
CA ARG A 530 -29.18 8.93 18.07
C ARG A 530 -29.32 7.50 17.50
N PRO A 531 -30.50 6.97 17.15
CA PRO A 531 -30.59 5.64 16.53
C PRO A 531 -29.90 5.59 15.16
N PHE A 532 -29.95 6.68 14.37
CA PHE A 532 -29.22 6.78 13.11
C PHE A 532 -27.70 6.75 13.32
N LEU A 533 -27.21 7.43 14.37
CA LEU A 533 -25.80 7.37 14.75
C LEU A 533 -25.37 5.96 15.17
N HIS A 534 -26.20 5.20 15.89
CA HIS A 534 -25.90 3.80 16.24
C HIS A 534 -25.76 2.94 14.99
N LEU A 535 -26.69 3.07 14.03
CA LEU A 535 -26.62 2.32 12.77
C LEU A 535 -25.33 2.65 12.00
N LEU A 536 -25.02 3.93 11.82
CA LEU A 536 -23.81 4.36 11.12
C LEU A 536 -22.54 3.88 11.83
N TRP A 537 -22.51 3.88 13.16
CA TRP A 537 -21.35 3.44 13.93
C TRP A 537 -21.10 1.92 13.82
N ILE A 538 -22.17 1.11 13.75
CA ILE A 538 -22.08 -0.33 13.47
C ILE A 538 -21.45 -0.58 12.09
N LEU A 539 -21.86 0.20 11.08
CA LEU A 539 -21.28 0.09 9.73
C LEU A 539 -19.80 0.48 9.69
N LEU A 540 -19.33 1.30 10.64
CA LEU A 540 -17.93 1.70 10.80
C LEU A 540 -17.09 0.73 11.65
N HIS A 541 -17.65 -0.38 12.13
CA HIS A 541 -16.85 -1.39 12.79
C HIS A 541 -15.78 -1.91 11.82
N PRO A 542 -14.49 -1.99 12.20
CA PRO A 542 -13.41 -2.25 11.23
C PRO A 542 -13.58 -3.52 10.38
N PHE A 543 -14.06 -4.61 11.00
CA PHE A 543 -14.36 -5.85 10.29
C PHE A 543 -15.52 -5.70 9.28
N VAL A 544 -16.53 -4.90 9.61
CA VAL A 544 -17.68 -4.64 8.74
C VAL A 544 -17.25 -3.77 7.56
N VAL A 545 -16.46 -2.72 7.82
CA VAL A 545 -15.87 -1.88 6.76
C VAL A 545 -15.04 -2.72 5.80
N ALA A 546 -14.14 -3.56 6.30
CA ALA A 546 -13.31 -4.44 5.46
C ALA A 546 -14.18 -5.37 4.59
N SER A 547 -15.20 -5.99 5.17
CA SER A 547 -16.14 -6.87 4.45
C SER A 547 -16.94 -6.12 3.38
N LEU A 548 -17.38 -4.88 3.67
CA LEU A 548 -18.09 -4.03 2.71
C LEU A 548 -17.18 -3.58 1.56
N VAL A 549 -15.92 -3.25 1.85
CA VAL A 549 -14.93 -2.87 0.83
C VAL A 549 -14.67 -4.05 -0.12
N VAL A 550 -14.44 -5.26 0.41
CA VAL A 550 -14.24 -6.46 -0.40
C VAL A 550 -15.50 -6.81 -1.21
N THR A 551 -16.69 -6.65 -0.62
CA THR A 551 -17.95 -6.85 -1.33
C THR A 551 -18.11 -5.86 -2.47
N GLY A 552 -17.84 -4.58 -2.23
CA GLY A 552 -17.88 -3.53 -3.26
C GLY A 552 -16.89 -3.80 -4.38
N TYR A 553 -15.65 -4.18 -4.05
CA TYR A 553 -14.64 -4.56 -5.04
C TYR A 553 -15.08 -5.75 -5.89
N THR A 554 -15.63 -6.79 -5.26
CA THR A 554 -16.16 -7.97 -5.95
C THR A 554 -17.31 -7.60 -6.88
N TYR A 555 -18.23 -6.72 -6.45
CA TYR A 555 -19.32 -6.21 -7.28
C TYR A 555 -18.82 -5.46 -8.52
N PHE A 556 -17.82 -4.59 -8.38
CA PHE A 556 -17.27 -3.84 -9.50
C PHE A 556 -16.57 -4.74 -10.53
N HIS A 557 -15.91 -5.80 -10.10
CA HIS A 557 -15.16 -6.68 -10.99
C HIS A 557 -16.01 -7.80 -11.62
N PHE A 558 -17.06 -8.25 -10.92
CA PHE A 558 -17.93 -9.36 -11.33
C PHE A 558 -19.41 -8.93 -11.45
N SER A 559 -19.65 -7.73 -11.98
CA SER A 559 -21.00 -7.16 -12.12
C SER A 559 -21.94 -7.96 -13.05
N GLU A 560 -21.39 -8.89 -13.83
CA GLU A 560 -22.13 -9.73 -14.77
C GLU A 560 -22.75 -10.97 -14.11
N GLU A 561 -22.34 -11.31 -12.89
CA GLU A 561 -22.85 -12.49 -12.17
C GLU A 561 -24.21 -12.25 -11.49
N THR A 562 -24.94 -13.34 -11.23
CA THR A 562 -26.18 -13.28 -10.47
C THR A 562 -25.92 -12.85 -9.02
N PHE A 563 -26.89 -12.20 -8.40
CA PHE A 563 -26.76 -11.68 -7.03
C PHE A 563 -26.34 -12.73 -6.00
N ILE A 564 -26.86 -13.97 -6.10
CA ILE A 564 -26.52 -15.07 -5.19
C ILE A 564 -25.05 -15.49 -5.37
N ASN A 565 -24.60 -15.67 -6.62
CA ASN A 565 -23.21 -16.04 -6.90
C ASN A 565 -22.24 -14.94 -6.45
N LEU A 566 -22.63 -13.69 -6.64
CA LEU A 566 -21.87 -12.55 -6.16
C LEU A 566 -21.72 -12.56 -4.63
N LEU A 567 -22.78 -12.89 -3.88
CA LEU A 567 -22.70 -12.99 -2.42
C LEU A 567 -21.78 -14.12 -1.97
N ILE A 568 -21.86 -15.30 -2.60
CA ILE A 568 -20.97 -16.43 -2.31
C ILE A 568 -19.51 -16.04 -2.60
N ARG A 569 -19.27 -15.43 -3.76
CA ARG A 569 -17.94 -14.99 -4.17
C ARG A 569 -17.39 -13.89 -3.26
N SER A 570 -18.23 -12.96 -2.83
CA SER A 570 -17.86 -11.92 -1.88
C SER A 570 -17.50 -12.52 -0.51
N PHE A 571 -18.27 -13.51 -0.05
CA PHE A 571 -17.99 -14.23 1.19
C PHE A 571 -16.63 -14.93 1.13
N ASP A 572 -16.36 -15.68 0.06
CA ASP A 572 -15.07 -16.35 -0.13
C ASP A 572 -13.90 -15.36 -0.30
N ALA A 573 -14.11 -14.26 -1.03
CA ALA A 573 -13.12 -13.20 -1.17
C ALA A 573 -12.81 -12.53 0.17
N THR A 574 -13.81 -12.32 1.03
CA THR A 574 -13.63 -11.69 2.34
C THR A 574 -12.83 -12.60 3.28
N LYS A 575 -13.12 -13.91 3.30
CA LYS A 575 -12.32 -14.91 4.04
C LYS A 575 -10.85 -14.86 3.64
N LYS A 576 -10.58 -14.92 2.33
CA LYS A 576 -9.21 -14.90 1.78
C LYS A 576 -8.50 -13.57 2.03
N ALA A 577 -9.17 -12.45 1.82
CA ALA A 577 -8.60 -11.12 2.04
C ALA A 577 -8.18 -10.92 3.51
N LEU A 578 -8.97 -11.41 4.46
CA LEU A 578 -8.62 -11.37 5.88
C LEU A 578 -7.36 -12.19 6.17
N VAL A 579 -7.29 -13.42 5.67
CA VAL A 579 -6.12 -14.28 5.86
C VAL A 579 -4.88 -13.68 5.21
N PHE A 580 -4.98 -13.18 3.98
CA PHE A 580 -3.86 -12.53 3.28
C PHE A 580 -3.38 -11.28 4.02
N SER A 581 -4.28 -10.44 4.54
CA SER A 581 -3.89 -9.26 5.33
C SER A 581 -3.08 -9.65 6.58
N ILE A 582 -3.45 -10.74 7.26
CA ILE A 582 -2.72 -11.25 8.43
C ILE A 582 -1.38 -11.86 8.00
N ILE A 583 -1.36 -12.69 6.96
CA ILE A 583 -0.14 -13.32 6.45
C ILE A 583 0.85 -12.27 5.94
N ASP A 584 0.39 -11.24 5.22
CA ASP A 584 1.23 -10.15 4.73
C ASP A 584 1.84 -9.35 5.88
N SER A 585 1.11 -9.17 6.98
CA SER A 585 1.68 -8.61 8.21
C SER A 585 2.78 -9.49 8.78
N MET A 586 2.63 -10.82 8.75
CA MET A 586 3.61 -11.76 9.30
C MET A 586 4.83 -11.96 8.40
N ILE A 587 4.66 -12.04 7.08
CA ILE A 587 5.75 -12.27 6.11
C ILE A 587 6.44 -10.96 5.75
N TYR A 588 5.67 -9.97 5.30
CA TYR A 588 6.22 -8.74 4.75
C TYR A 588 6.25 -7.61 5.76
N GLY A 589 5.66 -7.72 6.96
CA GLY A 589 5.57 -6.59 7.88
C GLY A 589 4.63 -5.48 7.36
N ASN A 590 3.57 -5.85 6.63
CA ASN A 590 2.48 -4.92 6.33
C ASN A 590 1.76 -4.53 7.64
N TRP A 591 1.69 -3.23 7.95
CA TRP A 591 1.12 -2.78 9.24
C TRP A 591 -0.39 -2.53 9.21
N LEU A 592 -1.06 -2.67 8.07
CA LEU A 592 -2.49 -2.38 7.92
C LEU A 592 -3.34 -3.16 8.94
N PHE A 593 -3.17 -4.48 9.00
CA PHE A 593 -3.89 -5.34 9.95
C PHE A 593 -3.62 -4.91 11.41
N ASN A 594 -2.35 -4.71 11.76
CA ASN A 594 -1.93 -4.36 13.11
C ASN A 594 -2.51 -3.02 13.56
N VAL A 595 -2.48 -1.97 12.71
CA VAL A 595 -3.02 -0.65 13.06
C VAL A 595 -4.55 -0.66 13.14
N ILE A 596 -5.22 -1.39 12.25
CA ILE A 596 -6.69 -1.52 12.32
C ILE A 596 -7.11 -2.14 13.66
N ILE A 597 -6.42 -3.20 14.09
CA ILE A 597 -6.81 -3.96 15.28
C ILE A 597 -6.31 -3.31 16.58
N THR A 598 -5.12 -2.69 16.60
CA THR A 598 -4.54 -2.12 17.83
C THR A 598 -4.84 -0.64 18.03
N VAL A 599 -5.32 0.08 17.01
CA VAL A 599 -5.63 1.52 17.09
C VAL A 599 -7.08 1.79 16.71
N ILE A 600 -7.50 1.45 15.48
CA ILE A 600 -8.85 1.82 15.01
C ILE A 600 -9.95 1.07 15.79
N LEU A 601 -9.77 -0.21 16.10
CA LEU A 601 -10.73 -0.98 16.89
C LEU A 601 -10.88 -0.47 18.34
N PRO A 602 -9.80 -0.21 19.11
CA PRO A 602 -9.91 0.43 20.42
C PRO A 602 -10.59 1.80 20.38
N ILE A 603 -10.26 2.65 19.41
CA ILE A 603 -10.95 3.94 19.21
C ILE A 603 -12.44 3.71 18.93
N TRP A 604 -12.76 2.70 18.11
CA TRP A 604 -14.14 2.33 17.83
C TRP A 604 -14.89 1.95 19.11
N LEU A 605 -14.26 1.15 19.99
CA LEU A 605 -14.83 0.74 21.28
C LEU A 605 -15.01 1.91 22.25
N MET A 606 -14.04 2.80 22.38
CA MET A 606 -14.15 3.97 23.26
C MET A 606 -15.30 4.88 22.83
N LEU A 607 -15.41 5.18 21.53
CA LEU A 607 -16.50 5.99 20.99
C LEU A 607 -17.85 5.25 21.03
N SER A 608 -17.86 3.92 20.87
CA SER A 608 -19.03 3.08 21.11
C SER A 608 -19.54 3.24 22.54
N ASN A 609 -18.65 3.24 23.53
CA ASN A 609 -19.02 3.45 24.93
C ASN A 609 -19.57 4.87 25.15
N VAL A 610 -19.01 5.89 24.49
CA VAL A 610 -19.57 7.27 24.52
C VAL A 610 -20.98 7.33 23.92
N ILE A 611 -21.24 6.64 22.81
CA ILE A 611 -22.56 6.64 22.14
C ILE A 611 -23.61 5.87 22.95
N ALA A 612 -23.24 4.71 23.52
CA ALA A 612 -24.15 3.81 24.24
C ALA A 612 -24.49 4.30 25.66
N ASN A 613 -23.66 5.15 26.25
CA ASN A 613 -23.83 5.58 27.64
C ASN A 613 -25.07 6.48 27.80
N LYS A 614 -25.88 6.17 28.82
CA LYS A 614 -26.96 7.03 29.29
C LYS A 614 -26.43 7.80 30.49
N SER A 615 -26.14 9.09 30.31
CA SER A 615 -25.65 9.91 31.42
C SER A 615 -26.67 9.88 32.56
N VAL A 616 -26.19 9.66 33.78
CA VAL A 616 -27.01 9.84 34.96
C VAL A 616 -27.14 11.35 35.19
N THR A 617 -28.34 11.90 35.00
CA THR A 617 -28.66 13.21 35.56
C THR A 617 -28.83 13.00 37.06
N THR A 618 -27.83 13.40 37.86
CA THR A 618 -27.99 13.54 39.31
C THR A 618 -28.96 14.66 39.61
#